data_AF-A0A0C3FPE5-F1
#
_entry.id   AF-A0A0C3FPE5-F1
#
_cell.length_a   1.000
_cell.length_b   1.000
_cell.length_c   1.000
_cell.angle_alpha   90.00
_cell.angle_beta   90.00
_cell.angle_gamma   90.00
#
_symmetry.space_group_name_H-M   'P 1'
#
loop_
_entity.id
_entity.type
_entity.pdbx_description
1 polymer ?
#
loop_
_entity_poly.entity_id
_entity_poly.type
_entity_poly.pdbx_seq_one_letter_code
_entity_poly.pdbx_strand_id
1 'polypeptide(L)'
;VALVILASDKTNLSQFGGDKQTWLVYLTIGNISKGIRRQPSSRGSILSGPVTKLTCSEGARAYRFFHQAMRTLLRPLITTGQNGVLMTCADGKIRRIFPILAAYIADYPEQCLIACCNENRCPKCTVWWAERGEYKKSPLRTEESVRRNLQRRKYGDDPVEFDFEGLREIYSPFWADLPHTDIFLAITPDILHQLHKGVFKNHFVKWCMLI
;
A
#
# COMPACT_ATOMS: atom_id res chain seq x y z
N VAL A 1 -21.30 4.06 4.14
CA VAL A 1 -19.94 3.61 3.77
C VAL A 1 -19.06 3.71 4.99
N ALA A 2 -18.21 2.70 5.25
CA ALA A 2 -17.16 2.78 6.26
C ALA A 2 -15.81 2.77 5.54
N LEU A 3 -15.00 3.80 5.77
CA LEU A 3 -13.69 3.90 5.15
C LEU A 3 -12.71 3.04 5.93
N VAL A 4 -12.09 2.06 5.28
CA VAL A 4 -11.04 1.22 5.87
C VAL A 4 -9.69 1.84 5.57
N ILE A 5 -8.85 1.92 6.60
CA ILE A 5 -7.48 2.41 6.51
C ILE A 5 -6.57 1.27 6.94
N LEU A 6 -5.66 0.88 6.06
CA LEU A 6 -4.63 -0.12 6.33
C LEU A 6 -3.32 0.56 6.68
N ALA A 7 -2.52 -0.09 7.51
CA ALA A 7 -1.11 0.23 7.65
C ALA A 7 -0.31 -1.08 7.69
N SER A 8 0.87 -1.09 7.08
CA SER A 8 1.80 -2.21 7.24
C SER A 8 3.19 -1.72 7.53
N ASP A 9 3.85 -2.42 8.44
CA ASP A 9 5.26 -2.23 8.74
C ASP A 9 5.96 -3.59 8.76
N LYS A 10 7.19 -3.62 8.25
CA LYS A 10 7.98 -4.83 8.16
C LYS A 10 8.78 -4.99 9.44
N THR A 11 8.49 -6.03 10.19
CA THR A 11 9.07 -6.27 11.51
C THR A 11 9.91 -7.56 11.51
N ASN A 12 11.09 -7.50 12.14
CA ASN A 12 11.91 -8.69 12.42
C ASN A 12 11.32 -9.45 13.62
N LEU A 13 11.03 -10.74 13.47
CA LEU A 13 10.46 -11.60 14.52
C LEU A 13 11.51 -12.18 15.48
N SER A 14 12.78 -12.25 15.09
CA SER A 14 13.87 -12.61 16.01
C SER A 14 15.16 -11.88 15.63
N GLN A 15 15.95 -11.46 16.63
CA GLN A 15 17.27 -10.85 16.44
C GLN A 15 18.40 -11.89 16.39
N PHE A 16 18.19 -13.08 16.96
CA PHE A 16 19.23 -14.10 17.17
C PHE A 16 18.97 -15.44 16.48
N GLY A 17 17.79 -15.65 15.86
CA GLY A 17 17.34 -16.96 15.36
C GLY A 17 17.06 -17.04 13.86
N GLY A 18 17.66 -16.15 13.06
CA GLY A 18 17.58 -16.12 11.60
C GLY A 18 16.34 -15.40 11.04
N ASP A 19 16.59 -14.39 10.20
CA ASP A 19 15.85 -13.79 9.07
C ASP A 19 14.32 -13.95 8.91
N LYS A 20 13.59 -14.16 10.01
CA LYS A 20 12.12 -14.21 10.01
C LYS A 20 11.57 -12.80 10.04
N GLN A 21 11.18 -12.32 8.87
CA GLN A 21 10.49 -11.03 8.70
C GLN A 21 8.99 -11.25 8.51
N THR A 22 8.17 -10.39 9.08
CA THR A 22 6.73 -10.39 8.85
C THR A 22 6.25 -8.97 8.59
N TRP A 23 5.27 -8.82 7.70
CA TRP A 23 4.53 -7.58 7.56
C TRP A 23 3.33 -7.65 8.51
N LEU A 24 3.34 -6.83 9.56
CA LEU A 24 2.19 -6.70 10.44
C LEU A 24 1.19 -5.76 9.79
N VAL A 25 -0.03 -6.25 9.52
CA VAL A 25 -1.08 -5.46 8.87
C VAL A 25 -2.05 -4.97 9.93
N TYR A 26 -2.08 -3.65 10.12
CA TYR A 26 -3.01 -2.96 11.00
C TYR A 26 -4.21 -2.45 10.21
N LEU A 27 -5.36 -2.44 10.85
CA LEU A 27 -6.62 -1.94 10.30
C LEU A 27 -7.25 -0.94 11.27
N THR A 28 -7.75 0.16 10.71
CA THR A 28 -8.61 1.12 11.42
C THR A 28 -9.70 1.62 10.47
N ILE A 29 -10.67 2.36 11.01
CA ILE A 29 -11.77 2.94 10.23
C ILE A 29 -11.75 4.48 10.25
N GLY A 30 -12.21 5.07 9.16
CA GLY A 30 -12.27 6.52 8.95
C GLY A 30 -13.15 7.25 9.96
N ASN A 31 -14.17 6.58 10.47
CA ASN A 31 -15.14 7.11 11.44
C ASN A 31 -14.54 7.39 12.83
N ILE A 32 -13.37 6.83 13.14
CA ILE A 32 -12.66 7.12 14.39
C ILE A 32 -11.82 8.37 14.18
N SER A 33 -11.94 9.35 15.08
CA SER A 33 -11.15 10.58 15.01
C SER A 33 -9.65 10.29 15.03
N LYS A 34 -8.85 11.10 14.33
CA LYS A 34 -7.39 10.95 14.30
C LYS A 34 -6.78 10.94 15.71
N GLY A 35 -7.31 11.75 16.63
CA GLY A 35 -6.85 11.80 18.02
C GLY A 35 -6.99 10.46 18.72
N ILE A 36 -8.17 9.83 18.60
CA ILE A 36 -8.45 8.52 19.20
C ILE A 36 -7.62 7.42 18.52
N ARG A 37 -7.47 7.43 17.19
CA ARG A 37 -6.64 6.44 16.48
C ARG A 37 -5.18 6.45 16.93
N ARG A 38 -4.66 7.62 17.34
CA ARG A 38 -3.28 7.78 17.79
C ARG A 38 -3.07 7.49 19.27
N GLN A 39 -4.13 7.22 20.03
CA GLN A 39 -4.05 6.86 21.44
C GLN A 39 -3.91 5.33 21.56
N PRO A 40 -2.76 4.80 22.02
CA PRO A 40 -2.57 3.35 22.15
C PRO A 40 -3.60 2.69 23.06
N SER A 41 -4.05 3.40 24.10
CA SER A 41 -5.04 2.92 25.07
C SER A 41 -6.46 2.78 24.49
N SER A 42 -6.80 3.51 23.43
CA SER A 42 -8.16 3.56 22.89
C SER A 42 -8.48 2.41 21.93
N ARG A 43 -7.50 1.56 21.58
CA ARG A 43 -7.66 0.44 20.63
C ARG A 43 -8.29 0.88 19.29
N GLY A 44 -8.00 2.12 18.87
CA GLY A 44 -8.55 2.71 17.64
C GLY A 44 -8.01 2.07 16.35
N SER A 45 -6.95 1.26 16.46
CA SER A 45 -6.40 0.42 15.40
C SER A 45 -6.23 -1.00 15.94
N ILE A 46 -6.54 -1.99 15.12
CA ILE A 46 -6.41 -3.40 15.45
C ILE A 46 -5.37 -4.07 14.55
N LEU A 47 -4.66 -5.07 15.07
CA LEU A 47 -3.84 -5.95 14.24
C LEU A 47 -4.77 -6.92 13.51
N SER A 48 -4.83 -6.81 12.18
CA SER A 48 -5.67 -7.67 11.35
C SER A 48 -5.03 -9.02 11.09
N GLY A 49 -3.70 -9.09 11.06
CA GLY A 49 -2.96 -10.35 10.91
C GLY A 49 -1.52 -10.15 10.45
N PRO A 50 -0.65 -11.14 10.66
CA PRO A 50 0.69 -11.16 10.09
C PRO A 50 0.67 -11.68 8.65
N VAL A 51 1.38 -11.00 7.77
CA VAL A 51 1.79 -11.53 6.46
C VAL A 51 3.24 -11.95 6.58
N THR A 52 3.47 -13.22 6.89
CA THR A 52 4.81 -13.72 7.21
C THR A 52 5.62 -13.95 5.95
N LYS A 53 6.84 -13.40 5.86
CA LYS A 53 7.78 -13.82 4.82
C LYS A 53 8.17 -15.28 5.13
N LEU A 54 7.80 -16.22 4.25
CA LEU A 54 8.31 -17.57 4.34
C LEU A 54 9.83 -17.51 4.16
N THR A 55 10.57 -18.10 5.10
CA THR A 55 12.04 -18.04 5.26
C THR A 55 12.84 -18.49 4.02
N CYS A 56 12.18 -19.03 3.00
CA CYS A 56 12.77 -19.55 1.77
C CYS A 56 12.43 -18.73 0.52
N SER A 57 11.84 -17.54 0.66
CA SER A 57 11.44 -16.69 -0.47
C SER A 57 12.19 -15.36 -0.48
N GLU A 58 13.00 -15.16 -1.51
CA GLU A 58 13.68 -13.91 -1.80
C GLU A 58 13.13 -13.26 -3.08
N GLY A 59 13.38 -11.96 -3.23
CA GLY A 59 13.01 -11.18 -4.41
C GLY A 59 11.53 -11.31 -4.80
N ALA A 60 11.28 -11.55 -6.09
CA ALA A 60 9.94 -11.58 -6.67
C ALA A 60 8.99 -12.60 -5.99
N ARG A 61 9.51 -13.71 -5.46
CA ARG A 61 8.68 -14.74 -4.81
C ARG A 61 8.08 -14.24 -3.50
N ALA A 62 8.84 -13.51 -2.69
CA ALA A 62 8.36 -12.92 -1.44
C ALA A 62 7.26 -11.89 -1.70
N TYR A 63 7.41 -11.08 -2.75
CA TYR A 63 6.40 -10.08 -3.12
C TYR A 63 5.11 -10.73 -3.61
N ARG A 64 5.18 -11.75 -4.46
CA ARG A 64 3.99 -12.52 -4.85
C ARG A 64 3.27 -13.10 -3.65
N PHE A 65 4.02 -13.65 -2.69
CA PHE A 65 3.45 -14.16 -1.44
C PHE A 65 2.74 -13.07 -0.65
N PHE A 66 3.34 -11.88 -0.51
CA PHE A 66 2.71 -10.74 0.15
C PHE A 66 1.35 -10.40 -0.48
N HIS A 67 1.26 -10.28 -1.80
CA HIS A 67 -0.02 -9.99 -2.47
C HIS A 67 -1.03 -11.14 -2.31
N GLN A 68 -0.59 -12.40 -2.34
CA GLN A 68 -1.49 -13.53 -2.11
C GLN A 68 -2.05 -13.56 -0.68
N ALA A 69 -1.20 -13.32 0.31
CA ALA A 69 -1.58 -13.24 1.71
C ALA A 69 -2.53 -12.06 1.97
N MET A 70 -2.22 -10.87 1.43
CA MET A 70 -3.10 -9.71 1.49
C MET A 70 -4.44 -9.96 0.82
N ARG A 71 -4.47 -10.64 -0.33
CA ARG A 71 -5.73 -11.02 -1.00
C ARG A 71 -6.59 -11.91 -0.11
N THR A 72 -5.96 -12.84 0.61
CA THR A 72 -6.64 -13.75 1.53
C THR A 72 -7.18 -12.99 2.74
N LEU A 73 -6.35 -12.13 3.33
CA LEU A 73 -6.69 -11.29 4.47
C LEU A 73 -7.87 -10.35 4.17
N LEU A 74 -7.85 -9.71 3.00
CA LEU A 74 -8.85 -8.71 2.59
C LEU A 74 -10.04 -9.32 1.85
N ARG A 75 -10.11 -10.65 1.69
CA ARG A 75 -11.25 -11.32 1.03
C ARG A 75 -12.63 -10.89 1.59
N PRO A 76 -12.81 -10.70 2.91
CA PRO A 76 -14.09 -10.19 3.44
C PRO A 76 -14.44 -8.79 2.94
N LEU A 77 -13.45 -7.92 2.68
CA LEU A 77 -13.70 -6.57 2.14
C LEU A 77 -14.20 -6.60 0.70
N ILE A 78 -13.85 -7.62 -0.08
CA ILE A 78 -14.33 -7.76 -1.46
C ILE A 78 -15.85 -7.96 -1.44
N THR A 79 -16.32 -8.96 -0.68
CA THR A 79 -17.73 -9.32 -0.65
C THR A 79 -18.58 -8.27 0.08
N THR A 80 -18.09 -7.77 1.22
CA THR A 80 -18.80 -6.76 2.01
C THR A 80 -18.72 -5.36 1.41
N GLY A 81 -17.67 -5.03 0.67
CA GLY A 81 -17.55 -3.76 -0.04
C GLY A 81 -18.50 -3.66 -1.24
N GLN A 82 -18.80 -4.78 -1.91
CA GLN A 82 -19.76 -4.84 -3.01
C GLN A 82 -21.21 -4.89 -2.51
N ASN A 83 -21.49 -5.80 -1.58
CA ASN A 83 -22.87 -6.10 -1.18
C ASN A 83 -23.33 -5.34 0.07
N GLY A 84 -22.38 -4.81 0.84
CA GLY A 84 -22.63 -4.30 2.18
C GLY A 84 -22.85 -5.43 3.20
N VAL A 85 -22.76 -5.08 4.47
CA VAL A 85 -23.00 -5.96 5.62
C VAL A 85 -23.82 -5.22 6.67
N LEU A 86 -24.79 -5.90 7.29
CA LEU A 86 -25.55 -5.31 8.40
C LEU A 86 -24.68 -5.28 9.65
N MET A 87 -24.52 -4.10 10.23
CA MET A 87 -23.74 -3.89 11.45
C MET A 87 -24.47 -2.96 12.41
N THR A 88 -24.42 -3.29 13.70
CA THR A 88 -24.85 -2.39 14.77
C THR A 88 -23.82 -1.27 14.92
N CYS A 89 -24.26 -0.04 14.75
CA CYS A 89 -23.42 1.15 14.90
C CYS A 89 -23.33 1.58 16.37
N ALA A 90 -22.43 2.52 16.66
CA ALA A 90 -22.23 3.05 18.03
C ALA A 90 -23.47 3.72 18.63
N ASP A 91 -24.41 4.16 17.81
CA ASP A 91 -25.70 4.73 18.23
C ASP A 91 -26.81 3.67 18.43
N GLY A 92 -26.45 2.39 18.42
CA GLY A 92 -27.37 1.26 18.59
C GLY A 92 -28.20 0.92 17.36
N LYS A 93 -28.14 1.70 16.27
CA LYS A 93 -28.92 1.44 15.06
C LYS A 93 -28.19 0.46 14.14
N ILE A 94 -28.95 -0.43 13.51
CA ILE A 94 -28.44 -1.35 12.48
C ILE A 94 -28.41 -0.63 11.14
N ARG A 95 -27.27 -0.66 10.47
CA ARG A 95 -27.10 -0.08 9.13
C ARG A 95 -26.43 -1.08 8.20
N ARG A 96 -26.77 -1.01 6.91
CA ARG A 96 -25.98 -1.68 5.86
C ARG A 96 -24.71 -0.84 5.61
N ILE A 97 -23.59 -1.34 6.09
CA ILE A 97 -22.27 -0.73 5.95
C ILE A 97 -21.56 -1.33 4.76
N PHE A 98 -20.92 -0.49 3.96
CA PHE A 98 -20.04 -0.89 2.85
C PHE A 98 -18.61 -0.52 3.23
N PRO A 99 -17.79 -1.47 3.69
CA PRO A 99 -16.38 -1.24 4.00
C PRO A 99 -15.57 -1.11 2.70
N ILE A 100 -14.92 0.03 2.48
CA ILE A 100 -14.12 0.30 1.27
C ILE A 100 -12.71 0.72 1.68
N LEU A 101 -11.69 0.17 1.03
CA LEU A 101 -10.31 0.57 1.27
C LEU A 101 -10.10 2.01 0.77
N ALA A 102 -9.82 2.92 1.70
CA ALA A 102 -9.70 4.34 1.40
C ALA A 102 -8.26 4.85 1.50
N ALA A 103 -7.44 4.25 2.38
CA ALA A 103 -6.05 4.64 2.54
C ALA A 103 -5.17 3.47 2.94
N TYR A 104 -3.93 3.50 2.47
CA TYR A 104 -2.87 2.57 2.84
C TYR A 104 -1.64 3.36 3.30
N ILE A 105 -1.32 3.24 4.58
CA ILE A 105 -0.16 3.87 5.23
C ILE A 105 1.01 2.89 5.19
N ALA A 106 2.08 3.26 4.50
CA ALA A 106 3.28 2.47 4.35
C ALA A 106 4.47 3.43 4.13
N ASP A 107 5.66 3.00 4.51
CA ASP A 107 6.91 3.63 4.08
C ASP A 107 7.22 3.28 2.62
N TYR A 108 8.24 3.93 2.06
CA TYR A 108 8.44 3.94 0.62
C TYR A 108 8.71 2.56 -0.02
N PRO A 109 9.52 1.66 0.56
CA PRO A 109 9.71 0.32 -0.01
C PRO A 109 8.41 -0.49 -0.06
N GLU A 110 7.59 -0.39 0.99
CA GLU A 110 6.29 -1.03 1.13
C GLU A 110 5.27 -0.40 0.17
N GLN A 111 5.31 0.92 -0.05
CA GLN A 111 4.52 1.58 -1.10
C GLN A 111 4.85 1.01 -2.48
N CYS A 112 6.14 0.80 -2.78
CA CYS A 112 6.57 0.20 -4.06
C CYS A 112 6.13 -1.26 -4.18
N LEU A 113 6.17 -2.02 -3.08
CA LEU A 113 5.62 -3.37 -3.01
C LEU A 113 4.12 -3.36 -3.36
N ILE A 114 3.32 -2.53 -2.69
CA ILE A 114 1.88 -2.40 -2.92
C ILE A 114 1.57 -2.00 -4.37
N ALA A 115 2.33 -1.04 -4.91
CA ALA A 115 2.22 -0.53 -6.28
C ALA A 115 2.78 -1.49 -7.35
N CYS A 116 3.33 -2.63 -6.95
CA CYS A 116 3.97 -3.61 -7.82
C CYS A 116 5.16 -3.09 -8.64
N CYS A 117 5.87 -2.06 -8.14
CA CYS A 117 7.04 -1.50 -8.81
C CYS A 117 8.32 -1.67 -7.99
N ASN A 118 9.46 -1.45 -8.65
CA ASN A 118 10.77 -1.42 -8.00
C ASN A 118 10.94 -0.18 -7.13
N GLU A 119 11.79 -0.27 -6.12
CA GLU A 119 12.05 0.83 -5.16
C GLU A 119 12.74 2.03 -5.83
N ASN A 120 13.39 1.84 -6.97
CA ASN A 120 13.92 2.92 -7.80
C ASN A 120 12.86 3.56 -8.72
N ARG A 121 11.55 3.31 -8.52
CA ARG A 121 10.43 3.89 -9.29
C ARG A 121 9.43 4.57 -8.38
N CYS A 122 8.64 5.49 -8.94
CA CYS A 122 7.56 6.12 -8.17
C CYS A 122 6.37 5.16 -8.06
N PRO A 123 5.80 4.95 -6.85
CA PRO A 123 4.60 4.15 -6.66
C PRO A 123 3.33 4.85 -7.12
N LYS A 124 3.35 6.16 -7.40
CA LYS A 124 2.16 6.95 -7.79
C LYS A 124 2.10 7.34 -9.26
N CYS A 125 3.23 7.58 -9.89
CA CYS A 125 3.30 8.08 -11.26
C CYS A 125 4.33 7.29 -12.09
N THR A 126 4.31 7.52 -13.40
CA THR A 126 5.18 6.87 -14.38
C THR A 126 6.46 7.66 -14.64
N VAL A 127 6.85 8.58 -13.74
CA VAL A 127 8.08 9.37 -13.88
C VAL A 127 9.30 8.48 -14.08
N TRP A 128 10.16 8.86 -15.03
CA TRP A 128 11.42 8.16 -15.23
C TRP A 128 12.33 8.35 -14.03
N TRP A 129 13.04 7.30 -13.61
CA TRP A 129 13.81 7.32 -12.36
C TRP A 129 14.92 8.38 -12.34
N ALA A 130 15.46 8.72 -13.51
CA ALA A 130 16.49 9.74 -13.67
C ALA A 130 15.94 11.17 -13.71
N GLU A 131 14.63 11.34 -13.95
CA GLU A 131 13.95 12.65 -13.96
C GLU A 131 13.30 12.98 -12.61
N ARG A 132 13.51 12.15 -11.58
CA ARG A 132 12.97 12.41 -10.24
C ARG A 132 13.66 13.62 -9.61
N GLY A 133 12.87 14.59 -9.17
CA GLY A 133 13.37 15.85 -8.61
C GLY A 133 13.24 17.02 -9.59
N GLU A 134 13.04 16.73 -10.88
CA GLU A 134 12.72 17.75 -11.87
C GLU A 134 11.28 18.26 -11.69
N TYR A 135 11.04 19.54 -12.01
CA TYR A 135 9.71 20.14 -12.01
C TYR A 135 8.92 19.72 -13.27
N LYS A 136 8.76 18.41 -13.46
CA LYS A 136 8.07 17.81 -14.61
C LYS A 136 6.87 17.00 -14.13
N LYS A 137 5.69 17.33 -14.65
CA LYS A 137 4.49 16.53 -14.39
C LYS A 137 4.58 15.23 -15.17
N SER A 138 4.42 14.11 -14.46
CA SER A 138 4.34 12.77 -15.06
C SER A 138 2.94 12.19 -14.89
N PRO A 139 2.45 11.37 -15.83
CA PRO A 139 1.16 10.70 -15.70
C PRO A 139 1.07 9.87 -14.42
N LEU A 140 -0.12 9.82 -13.81
CA LEU A 140 -0.37 8.93 -12.68
C LEU A 140 -0.47 7.48 -13.16
N ARG A 141 -0.08 6.56 -12.29
CA ARG A 141 -0.35 5.13 -12.49
C ARG A 141 -1.86 4.90 -12.34
N THR A 142 -2.37 3.98 -13.15
CA THR A 142 -3.75 3.51 -13.04
C THR A 142 -3.76 2.00 -12.84
N GLU A 143 -4.77 1.52 -12.13
CA GLU A 143 -4.97 0.08 -11.92
C GLU A 143 -5.07 -0.67 -13.25
N GLU A 144 -5.76 -0.08 -14.22
CA GLU A 144 -5.92 -0.62 -15.57
C GLU A 144 -4.57 -0.78 -16.28
N SER A 145 -3.73 0.27 -16.31
CA SER A 145 -2.44 0.22 -17.01
C SER A 145 -1.51 -0.83 -16.40
N VAL A 146 -1.39 -0.82 -15.06
CA VAL A 146 -0.53 -1.75 -14.35
C VAL A 146 -1.02 -3.19 -14.53
N ARG A 147 -2.33 -3.44 -14.38
CA ARG A 147 -2.90 -4.78 -14.62
C ARG A 147 -2.67 -5.26 -16.04
N ARG A 148 -2.90 -4.40 -17.03
CA ARG A 148 -2.70 -4.74 -18.45
C ARG A 148 -1.26 -5.15 -18.70
N ASN A 149 -0.29 -4.37 -18.25
CA ASN A 149 1.14 -4.67 -18.43
C ASN A 149 1.56 -5.95 -17.70
N LEU A 150 1.04 -6.18 -16.48
CA LEU A 150 1.27 -7.42 -15.74
C LEU A 150 0.67 -8.66 -16.44
N GLN A 151 -0.54 -8.56 -17.00
CA GLN A 151 -1.14 -9.67 -17.73
C GLN A 151 -0.40 -9.95 -19.03
N ARG A 152 -0.04 -8.93 -19.81
CA ARG A 152 0.78 -9.08 -21.02
C ARG A 152 2.07 -9.83 -20.70
N ARG A 153 2.80 -9.40 -19.66
CA ARG A 153 4.02 -10.09 -19.20
C ARG A 153 3.76 -11.56 -18.79
N LYS A 154 2.65 -11.82 -18.09
CA LYS A 154 2.25 -13.19 -17.69
C LYS A 154 2.06 -14.12 -18.90
N TYR A 155 1.54 -13.61 -20.01
CA TYR A 155 1.23 -14.38 -21.22
C TYR A 155 2.39 -14.42 -22.23
N GLY A 156 3.57 -13.92 -21.86
CA GLY A 156 4.79 -14.03 -22.66
C GLY A 156 5.13 -12.79 -23.51
N ASP A 157 4.31 -11.73 -23.46
CA ASP A 157 4.67 -10.45 -24.08
C ASP A 157 5.79 -9.75 -23.28
N ASP A 158 6.50 -8.85 -23.95
CA ASP A 158 7.47 -7.94 -23.33
C ASP A 158 7.09 -6.47 -23.55
N PRO A 159 6.09 -5.94 -22.82
CA PRO A 159 5.69 -4.55 -22.96
C PRO A 159 6.78 -3.61 -22.44
N VAL A 160 7.21 -2.65 -23.29
CA VAL A 160 8.22 -1.64 -22.95
C VAL A 160 7.87 -0.89 -21.66
N GLU A 161 6.58 -0.67 -21.42
CA GLU A 161 6.06 -0.02 -20.22
C GLU A 161 6.38 -0.80 -18.93
N PHE A 162 6.50 -2.13 -18.99
CA PHE A 162 6.82 -2.93 -17.82
C PHE A 162 8.21 -2.60 -17.28
N ASP A 163 9.23 -2.53 -18.14
CA ASP A 163 10.58 -2.17 -17.74
C ASP A 163 10.73 -0.67 -17.48
N PHE A 164 10.08 0.16 -18.30
CA PHE A 164 10.08 1.61 -18.13
C PHE A 164 9.51 2.01 -16.77
N GLU A 165 8.33 1.50 -16.43
CA GLU A 165 7.70 1.72 -15.13
C GLU A 165 8.32 0.89 -13.99
N GLY A 166 9.24 -0.02 -14.33
CA GLY A 166 9.93 -0.94 -13.41
C GLY A 166 8.96 -1.78 -12.60
N LEU A 167 7.98 -2.38 -13.27
CA LEU A 167 7.02 -3.30 -12.68
C LEU A 167 7.70 -4.62 -12.27
N ARG A 168 7.12 -5.28 -11.28
CA ARG A 168 7.53 -6.59 -10.79
C ARG A 168 6.52 -7.63 -11.24
N GLU A 169 6.96 -8.88 -11.43
CA GLU A 169 6.11 -10.01 -11.85
C GLU A 169 5.13 -10.47 -10.74
N ILE A 170 4.16 -9.61 -10.46
CA ILE A 170 3.09 -9.79 -9.49
C ILE A 170 1.78 -9.83 -10.28
N TYR A 171 1.50 -10.98 -10.88
CA TYR A 171 0.41 -11.13 -11.88
C TYR A 171 -1.00 -11.01 -11.30
N SER A 172 -1.14 -11.03 -9.98
CA SER A 172 -2.43 -10.92 -9.29
C SER A 172 -2.29 -10.04 -8.04
N PRO A 173 -2.15 -8.71 -8.20
CA PRO A 173 -2.07 -7.79 -7.08
C PRO A 173 -3.30 -7.91 -6.16
N PHE A 174 -3.13 -7.87 -4.83
CA PHE A 174 -4.24 -8.03 -3.89
C PHE A 174 -5.39 -7.02 -4.08
N TRP A 175 -5.08 -5.81 -4.53
CA TRP A 175 -6.04 -4.72 -4.70
C TRP A 175 -6.89 -4.87 -5.97
N ALA A 176 -6.51 -5.78 -6.87
CA ALA A 176 -7.15 -6.01 -8.16
C ALA A 176 -8.66 -6.33 -8.07
N ASP A 177 -9.12 -6.89 -6.94
CA ASP A 177 -10.52 -7.30 -6.75
C ASP A 177 -11.22 -6.47 -5.67
N LEU A 178 -10.55 -5.47 -5.09
CA LEU A 178 -11.15 -4.59 -4.10
C LEU A 178 -12.17 -3.67 -4.80
N PRO A 179 -13.42 -3.62 -4.32
CA PRO A 179 -14.43 -2.77 -4.92
C PRO A 179 -14.18 -1.30 -4.60
N HIS A 180 -14.49 -0.42 -5.57
CA HIS A 180 -14.47 1.03 -5.41
C HIS A 180 -13.16 1.58 -4.81
N THR A 181 -12.03 0.94 -5.13
CA THR A 181 -10.70 1.27 -4.63
C THR A 181 -9.82 1.64 -5.80
N ASP A 182 -9.01 2.69 -5.62
CA ASP A 182 -7.84 2.97 -6.46
C ASP A 182 -6.62 2.96 -5.54
N ILE A 183 -5.77 1.93 -5.67
CA ILE A 183 -4.63 1.76 -4.78
C ILE A 183 -3.62 2.91 -4.88
N PHE A 184 -3.43 3.50 -6.06
CA PHE A 184 -2.44 4.55 -6.29
C PHE A 184 -2.87 5.87 -5.67
N LEU A 185 -4.19 6.10 -5.58
CA LEU A 185 -4.76 7.19 -4.81
C LEU A 185 -4.80 6.90 -3.30
N ALA A 186 -5.04 5.63 -2.91
CA ALA A 186 -5.11 5.23 -1.51
C ALA A 186 -3.75 5.27 -0.79
N ILE A 187 -2.63 5.09 -1.50
CA ILE A 187 -1.30 5.23 -0.92
C ILE A 187 -1.11 6.65 -0.39
N THR A 188 -0.88 6.79 0.92
CA THR A 188 -0.63 8.09 1.56
C THR A 188 0.87 8.39 1.63
N PRO A 189 1.30 9.65 1.49
CA PRO A 189 2.71 9.99 1.65
C PRO A 189 3.19 9.70 3.08
N ASP A 190 4.42 9.21 3.20
CA ASP A 190 5.10 9.07 4.48
C ASP A 190 5.56 10.45 4.96
N ILE A 191 4.84 10.98 5.94
CA ILE A 191 5.09 12.32 6.48
C ILE A 191 6.52 12.43 7.04
N LEU A 192 7.05 11.39 7.67
CA LEU A 192 8.39 11.46 8.26
C LEU A 192 9.47 11.38 7.18
N HIS A 193 9.45 10.33 6.36
CA HIS A 193 10.54 10.07 5.43
C HIS A 193 10.44 10.90 4.15
N GLN A 194 9.25 11.09 3.59
CA GLN A 194 9.08 11.82 2.34
C GLN A 194 8.95 13.33 2.57
N LEU A 195 8.16 13.77 3.56
CA LEU A 195 7.94 15.20 3.79
C LEU A 195 9.03 15.84 4.67
N HIS A 196 9.18 15.40 5.93
CA HIS A 196 10.12 16.04 6.86
C HIS A 196 11.58 15.77 6.49
N LYS A 197 11.97 14.51 6.32
CA LYS A 197 13.36 14.14 5.97
C LYS A 197 13.66 14.36 4.49
N GLY A 198 12.69 14.15 3.61
CA GLY A 198 12.83 14.36 2.17
C GLY A 198 12.72 15.84 1.80
N VAL A 199 11.50 16.31 1.54
CA VAL A 199 11.23 17.66 1.01
C VAL A 199 11.83 18.75 1.91
N PHE A 200 11.49 18.76 3.20
CA PHE A 200 11.89 19.84 4.10
C PHE A 200 13.41 19.84 4.36
N LYS A 201 13.95 18.77 4.93
CA LYS A 201 15.37 18.70 5.29
C LYS A 201 16.30 18.72 4.08
N ASN A 202 16.01 17.96 3.02
CA ASN A 202 16.97 17.79 1.92
C ASN A 202 16.85 18.83 0.80
N HIS A 203 15.68 19.44 0.61
CA HIS A 203 15.47 20.44 -0.44
C HIS A 203 15.28 21.83 0.18
N PHE A 204 14.23 22.03 0.98
CA PHE A 204 13.85 23.35 1.47
C PHE A 204 14.94 24.00 2.33
N VAL A 205 15.48 23.28 3.33
CA VAL A 205 16.55 23.81 4.19
C VAL A 205 17.79 24.18 3.38
N LYS A 206 18.18 23.36 2.39
CA LYS A 206 19.32 23.68 1.52
C LYS A 206 19.08 24.93 0.69
N TRP A 207 17.88 25.12 0.14
CA TRP A 207 17.54 26.31 -0.62
C TRP A 207 17.60 27.58 0.23
N CYS A 208 17.08 27.54 1.46
CA CYS A 208 17.13 28.68 2.37
C CYS A 208 18.56 29.04 2.81
N MET A 209 19.50 28.08 2.81
CA MET A 209 20.91 28.30 3.16
C MET A 209 21.79 28.67 1.96
N LEU A 210 21.26 28.61 0.73
CA LEU A 210 21.95 29.01 -0.50
C LEU A 210 21.65 30.48 -0.88
N ILE A 211 20.82 31.15 -0.09
CA ILE A 211 20.57 32.60 -0.12
C ILE A 211 21.46 33.22 0.96
#